data_AF-A0A839LH12-F1
#
_entry.id   AF-A0A839LH12-F1
#
_cell.length_a   1.000
_cell.length_b   1.000
_cell.length_c   1.000
_cell.angle_alpha   90.00
_cell.angle_beta   90.00
_cell.angle_gamma   90.00
#
_symmetry.space_group_name_H-M   'P 1'
#
loop_
_entity.id
_entity.type
_entity.pdbx_description
1 polymer ?
#
loop_
_entity_poly.entity_id
_entity_poly.type
_entity_poly.pdbx_seq_one_letter_code
_entity_poly.pdbx_strand_id
1 'polypeptide(L)'
;MHARRRIRTGFTLIEVMVALVVLSVMALMGWRGIEAMLRTREIAQANLETTARLQTVLAQWEQDLQQLEEGRDSGVDALSFDGATLRITRHRPEGLQLVAWGVREGSLYRWESRIARTRGELQTAWAQSQQALVLDERRLKALEGVQGWQVYFFRGNSWSNAQSADDVEKDSSQPPAAGAGKGSSTGSGTGSTTGQNSGTGAGTGTGSGNQGSNAGADKDKNPNAPTRKKLPTGVRMQLQFQDGQGYGGPLLRQIMLGPQS
;
A
#
# COMPACT_ATOMS: atom_id res chain seq x y z
N MET A 1 79.31 59.31 -13.70
CA MET A 1 78.52 58.24 -14.36
C MET A 1 78.74 56.93 -13.61
N HIS A 2 77.73 56.47 -12.85
CA HIS A 2 77.86 55.29 -12.00
C HIS A 2 77.57 54.01 -12.80
N ALA A 3 78.61 53.25 -13.11
CA ALA A 3 78.45 51.89 -13.60
C ALA A 3 77.87 51.02 -12.48
N ARG A 4 76.58 50.72 -12.55
CA ARG A 4 75.93 49.77 -11.63
C ARG A 4 76.53 48.38 -11.87
N ARG A 5 77.33 47.89 -10.92
CA ARG A 5 77.71 46.47 -10.85
C ARG A 5 76.43 45.65 -10.69
N ARG A 6 76.13 44.82 -11.68
CA ARG A 6 75.14 43.74 -11.53
C ARG A 6 75.77 42.68 -10.64
N ILE A 7 75.23 42.53 -9.44
CA ILE A 7 75.52 41.39 -8.57
C ILE A 7 74.88 40.18 -9.26
N ARG A 8 75.70 39.22 -9.71
CA ARG A 8 75.22 37.89 -10.08
C ARG A 8 75.08 37.09 -8.78
N THR A 9 73.86 36.91 -8.31
CA THR A 9 73.53 35.94 -7.26
C THR A 9 73.52 34.55 -7.89
N GLY A 10 74.37 33.66 -7.40
CA GLY A 10 74.39 32.25 -7.83
C GLY A 10 73.23 31.48 -7.20
N PHE A 11 72.50 30.75 -8.03
CA PHE A 11 71.39 29.88 -7.65
C PHE A 11 71.92 28.73 -6.79
N THR A 12 71.65 28.75 -5.48
CA THR A 12 72.12 27.69 -4.59
C THR A 12 71.22 26.47 -4.74
N LEU A 13 71.80 25.26 -4.72
CA LEU A 13 71.06 23.99 -4.77
C LEU A 13 69.91 23.94 -3.75
N ILE A 14 70.13 24.56 -2.58
CA ILE A 14 69.16 24.62 -1.49
C ILE A 14 67.93 25.48 -1.82
N GLU A 15 68.10 26.58 -2.55
CA GLU A 15 66.98 27.45 -3.00
C GLU A 15 66.07 26.71 -3.98
N VAL A 16 66.67 25.91 -4.88
CA VAL A 16 65.93 25.04 -5.80
C VAL A 16 65.19 23.95 -5.05
N MET A 17 65.85 23.30 -4.08
CA MET A 17 65.21 22.28 -3.26
C MET A 17 64.00 22.83 -2.51
N VAL A 18 64.15 23.98 -1.85
CA VAL A 18 63.04 24.62 -1.13
C VAL A 18 61.92 25.01 -2.09
N ALA A 19 62.25 25.60 -3.24
CA ALA A 19 61.26 25.95 -4.26
C ALA A 19 60.50 24.70 -4.75
N LEU A 20 61.21 23.58 -4.99
CA LEU A 20 60.60 22.31 -5.40
C LEU A 20 59.74 21.69 -4.30
N VAL A 21 60.16 21.75 -3.03
CA VAL A 21 59.36 21.27 -1.89
C VAL A 21 58.08 22.09 -1.77
N VAL A 22 58.16 23.42 -1.77
CA VAL A 22 56.98 24.29 -1.70
C VAL A 22 56.04 24.05 -2.89
N LEU A 23 56.59 23.96 -4.11
CA LEU A 23 55.81 23.68 -5.31
C LEU A 23 55.12 22.30 -5.22
N SER A 24 55.81 21.28 -4.70
CA SER A 24 55.24 19.94 -4.55
C SER A 24 54.05 19.92 -3.57
N VAL A 25 54.14 20.67 -2.47
CA VAL A 25 53.05 20.77 -1.48
C VAL A 25 51.85 21.51 -2.08
N MET A 26 52.08 22.61 -2.79
CA MET A 26 51.02 23.34 -3.50
C MET A 26 50.33 22.47 -4.56
N ALA A 27 51.11 21.72 -5.33
CA ALA A 27 50.59 20.80 -6.34
C ALA A 27 49.72 19.69 -5.72
N LEU A 28 50.17 19.08 -4.61
CA LEU A 28 49.41 18.07 -3.88
C LEU A 28 48.08 18.62 -3.34
N MET A 29 48.10 19.80 -2.72
CA MET A 29 46.90 20.45 -2.20
C MET A 29 45.91 20.82 -3.32
N GLY A 30 46.41 21.31 -4.46
CA GLY A 30 45.59 21.62 -5.63
C GLY A 30 44.84 20.40 -6.17
N TRP A 31 45.53 19.26 -6.30
CA TRP A 31 44.91 18.03 -6.79
C TRP A 31 43.89 17.44 -5.80
N ARG A 32 44.18 17.47 -4.50
CA ARG A 32 43.25 17.02 -3.45
C ARG A 32 42.00 17.87 -3.36
N GLY A 33 42.10 19.18 -3.59
CA GLY A 33 40.94 20.08 -3.66
C GLY A 33 39.99 19.74 -4.82
N ILE A 34 40.54 19.41 -5.99
CA ILE A 34 39.77 19.00 -7.16
C ILE A 34 39.10 17.64 -6.93
N GLU A 35 39.82 16.66 -6.36
CA GLU A 35 39.25 15.34 -6.01
C GLU A 35 38.07 15.48 -5.03
N ALA A 36 38.20 16.31 -4.00
CA ALA A 36 37.13 16.54 -3.03
C ALA A 36 35.87 17.14 -3.68
N MET A 37 36.05 18.08 -4.60
CA MET A 37 34.95 18.70 -5.34
C MET A 37 34.27 17.73 -6.31
N LEU A 38 35.04 16.93 -7.04
CA LEU A 38 34.51 15.90 -7.95
C LEU A 38 33.67 14.88 -7.17
N ARG A 39 34.21 14.34 -6.07
CA ARG A 39 33.47 13.42 -5.20
C ARG A 39 32.19 14.02 -4.63
N THR A 40 32.23 15.30 -4.21
CA THR A 40 31.04 15.99 -3.69
C THR A 40 29.96 16.12 -4.77
N ARG A 41 30.34 16.40 -6.02
CA ARG A 41 29.41 16.45 -7.15
C ARG A 41 28.80 15.09 -7.45
N GLU A 42 29.61 14.03 -7.45
CA GLU A 42 29.14 12.67 -7.67
C GLU A 42 28.11 12.25 -6.60
N ILE A 43 28.39 12.51 -5.32
CA ILE A 43 27.45 12.24 -4.22
C ILE A 43 26.16 13.05 -4.38
N ALA A 44 26.28 14.34 -4.70
CA ALA A 44 25.12 15.19 -4.90
C ALA A 44 24.25 14.71 -6.09
N GLN A 45 24.88 14.30 -7.20
CA GLN A 45 24.18 13.74 -8.36
C GLN A 45 23.46 12.43 -8.01
N ALA A 46 24.14 11.50 -7.34
CA ALA A 46 23.52 10.25 -6.90
C ALA A 46 22.30 10.46 -5.98
N ASN A 47 22.37 11.45 -5.08
CA ASN A 47 21.26 11.81 -4.21
C ASN A 47 20.07 12.40 -5.00
N LEU A 48 20.35 13.23 -6.02
CA LEU A 48 19.32 13.78 -6.90
C LEU A 48 18.62 12.68 -7.72
N GLU A 49 19.38 11.74 -8.28
CA GLU A 49 18.84 10.60 -9.02
C GLU A 49 17.96 9.71 -8.13
N THR A 50 18.41 9.43 -6.91
CA THR A 50 17.64 8.64 -5.92
C THR A 50 16.33 9.33 -5.55
N THR A 51 16.37 10.64 -5.33
CA THR A 51 15.17 11.45 -5.02
C THR A 51 14.21 11.49 -6.19
N ALA A 52 14.70 11.68 -7.41
CA ALA A 52 13.88 11.67 -8.63
C ALA A 52 13.22 10.30 -8.83
N ARG A 53 13.97 9.20 -8.64
CA ARG A 53 13.43 7.84 -8.69
C ARG A 53 12.35 7.63 -7.63
N LEU A 54 12.57 8.05 -6.39
CA LEU A 54 11.55 7.97 -5.33
C LEU A 54 10.27 8.69 -5.76
N GLN A 55 10.36 9.92 -6.28
CA GLN A 55 9.20 10.67 -6.75
C GLN A 55 8.45 9.93 -7.86
N THR A 56 9.15 9.34 -8.83
CA THR A 56 8.53 8.52 -9.88
C THR A 56 7.80 7.30 -9.30
N VAL A 57 8.41 6.61 -8.32
CA VAL A 57 7.80 5.43 -7.69
C VAL A 57 6.55 5.81 -6.90
N LEU A 58 6.58 6.92 -6.15
CA LEU A 58 5.41 7.42 -5.42
C LEU A 58 4.29 7.81 -6.39
N ALA A 59 4.61 8.52 -7.47
CA ALA A 59 3.63 8.88 -8.50
C ALA A 59 3.02 7.63 -9.15
N GLN A 60 3.83 6.60 -9.46
CA GLN A 60 3.35 5.34 -10.01
C GLN A 60 2.42 4.61 -9.02
N TRP A 61 2.76 4.59 -7.73
CA TRP A 61 1.93 3.98 -6.69
C TRP A 61 0.59 4.71 -6.52
N GLU A 62 0.60 6.04 -6.53
CA GLU A 62 -0.61 6.86 -6.50
C GLU A 62 -1.48 6.62 -7.73
N GLN A 63 -0.88 6.57 -8.92
CA GLN A 63 -1.59 6.30 -10.16
C GLN A 63 -2.26 4.92 -10.13
N ASP A 64 -1.56 3.90 -9.59
CA ASP A 64 -2.14 2.57 -9.44
C ASP A 64 -3.39 2.60 -8.53
N LEU A 65 -3.38 3.41 -7.45
CA LEU A 65 -4.51 3.60 -6.54
C LEU A 65 -5.63 4.49 -7.11
N GLN A 66 -5.30 5.49 -7.93
CA GLN A 66 -6.30 6.34 -8.59
C GLN A 66 -7.10 5.57 -9.66
N GLN A 67 -6.49 4.55 -10.25
CA GLN A 67 -7.14 3.66 -11.20
C GLN A 67 -7.85 2.48 -10.54
N LEU A 68 -7.94 2.44 -9.21
CA LEU A 68 -8.58 1.36 -8.45
C LEU A 68 -10.01 1.12 -8.96
N GLU A 69 -10.32 -0.15 -9.24
CA GLU A 69 -11.69 -0.52 -9.61
C GLU A 69 -12.58 -0.48 -8.38
N GLU A 70 -13.74 0.16 -8.51
CA GLU A 70 -14.79 0.09 -7.51
C GLU A 70 -15.40 -1.31 -7.64
N GLY A 71 -15.03 -2.22 -6.73
CA GLY A 71 -15.20 -3.69 -6.77
C GLY A 71 -16.62 -4.27 -6.91
N ARG A 72 -17.48 -3.65 -7.71
CA ARG A 72 -18.89 -4.03 -7.90
C ARG A 72 -19.02 -5.22 -8.86
N ASP A 73 -18.12 -5.36 -9.86
CA ASP A 73 -18.33 -6.32 -10.97
C ASP A 73 -17.19 -7.34 -11.19
N SER A 74 -16.03 -7.17 -10.55
CA SER A 74 -14.81 -7.95 -10.86
C SER A 74 -14.71 -9.33 -10.17
N GLY A 75 -15.37 -9.52 -9.01
CA GLY A 75 -15.41 -10.79 -8.29
C GLY A 75 -14.11 -11.21 -7.60
N VAL A 76 -13.13 -10.31 -7.51
CA VAL A 76 -11.93 -10.37 -6.65
C VAL A 76 -11.88 -9.10 -5.81
N ASP A 77 -11.11 -9.08 -4.72
CA ASP A 77 -10.95 -7.87 -3.91
C ASP A 77 -10.25 -6.78 -4.73
N ALA A 78 -10.89 -5.61 -4.85
CA ALA A 78 -10.30 -4.46 -5.53
C ALA A 78 -8.99 -4.01 -4.87
N LEU A 79 -8.95 -4.03 -3.54
CA LEU A 79 -7.78 -3.65 -2.76
C LEU A 79 -7.59 -4.64 -1.61
N SER A 80 -6.43 -5.30 -1.56
CA SER A 80 -6.09 -6.20 -0.46
C SER A 80 -4.64 -6.05 -0.02
N PHE A 81 -4.39 -6.31 1.25
CA PHE A 81 -3.05 -6.32 1.82
C PHE A 81 -2.92 -7.51 2.76
N ASP A 82 -1.92 -8.36 2.52
CA ASP A 82 -1.66 -9.57 3.30
C ASP A 82 -0.56 -9.40 4.36
N GLY A 83 -0.12 -8.15 4.61
CA GLY A 83 0.99 -7.83 5.51
C GLY A 83 2.33 -7.67 4.78
N ALA A 84 2.47 -8.28 3.60
CA ALA A 84 3.73 -8.29 2.86
C ALA A 84 3.59 -7.77 1.43
N THR A 85 2.39 -7.82 0.85
CA THR A 85 2.08 -7.47 -0.53
C THR A 85 0.73 -6.77 -0.60
N LEU A 86 0.74 -5.56 -1.15
CA LEU A 86 -0.44 -4.78 -1.48
C LEU A 86 -0.87 -5.12 -2.90
N ARG A 87 -2.09 -5.62 -3.07
CA ARG A 87 -2.68 -5.93 -4.37
C ARG A 87 -3.77 -4.93 -4.70
N ILE A 88 -3.69 -4.38 -5.90
CA ILE A 88 -4.55 -3.33 -6.42
C ILE A 88 -5.11 -3.82 -7.75
N THR A 89 -6.42 -4.03 -7.82
CA THR A 89 -7.13 -4.27 -9.08
C THR A 89 -7.50 -2.93 -9.67
N ARG A 90 -6.95 -2.60 -10.83
CA ARG A 90 -7.13 -1.30 -11.48
C ARG A 90 -7.82 -1.42 -12.83
N HIS A 91 -8.54 -0.38 -13.21
CA HIS A 91 -9.17 -0.24 -14.51
C HIS A 91 -8.18 0.29 -15.57
N ARG A 92 -8.22 -0.30 -16.75
CA ARG A 92 -7.48 0.11 -17.95
C ARG A 92 -8.47 0.19 -19.12
N PRO A 93 -8.18 0.97 -20.17
CA PRO A 93 -9.08 1.07 -21.32
C PRO A 93 -9.46 -0.27 -21.96
N GLU A 94 -8.61 -1.29 -21.83
CA GLU A 94 -8.80 -2.62 -22.41
C GLU A 94 -9.38 -3.67 -21.44
N GLY A 95 -9.55 -3.35 -20.16
CA GLY A 95 -9.98 -4.31 -19.13
C GLY A 95 -9.38 -4.03 -17.75
N LEU A 96 -9.37 -5.06 -16.90
CA LEU A 96 -8.83 -4.96 -15.55
C LEU A 96 -7.37 -5.44 -15.50
N GLN A 97 -6.57 -4.85 -14.63
CA GLN A 97 -5.19 -5.29 -14.40
C GLN A 97 -4.91 -5.35 -12.91
N LEU A 98 -4.22 -6.39 -12.47
CA LEU A 98 -3.81 -6.53 -11.08
C LEU A 98 -2.36 -6.08 -10.92
N VAL A 99 -2.10 -5.23 -9.95
CA VAL A 99 -0.76 -4.77 -9.59
C VAL A 99 -0.46 -5.22 -8.16
N ALA A 100 0.75 -5.73 -7.94
CA ALA A 100 1.24 -6.13 -6.63
C ALA A 100 2.48 -5.31 -6.26
N TRP A 101 2.46 -4.72 -5.06
CA TRP A 101 3.56 -3.96 -4.48
C TRP A 101 4.02 -4.61 -3.19
N GLY A 102 5.34 -4.66 -2.95
CA GLY A 102 5.85 -5.20 -1.69
C GLY A 102 7.36 -5.12 -1.58
N VAL A 103 7.87 -5.14 -0.34
CA VAL A 103 9.31 -5.05 -0.06
C VAL A 103 9.90 -6.44 0.09
N ARG A 104 11.01 -6.70 -0.60
CA ARG A 104 11.81 -7.93 -0.51
C ARG A 104 13.29 -7.57 -0.65
N GLU A 105 14.16 -8.26 0.06
CA GLU A 105 15.62 -8.11 -0.10
C GLU A 105 16.09 -6.63 -0.03
N GLY A 106 15.49 -5.84 0.88
CA GLY A 106 15.83 -4.43 1.05
C GLY A 106 15.41 -3.52 -0.11
N SER A 107 14.51 -3.97 -1.00
CA SER A 107 14.02 -3.23 -2.16
C SER A 107 12.50 -3.32 -2.27
N LEU A 108 11.85 -2.25 -2.71
CA LEU A 108 10.45 -2.24 -3.10
C LEU A 108 10.31 -2.78 -4.53
N TYR A 109 9.45 -3.78 -4.69
CA TYR A 109 9.11 -4.37 -5.98
C TYR A 109 7.68 -4.04 -6.39
N ARG A 110 7.47 -4.00 -7.70
CA ARG A 110 6.18 -3.87 -8.38
C ARG A 110 6.03 -5.00 -9.39
N TRP A 111 4.91 -5.70 -9.37
CA TRP A 111 4.53 -6.64 -10.41
C TRP A 111 3.18 -6.24 -11.00
N GLU A 112 2.98 -6.53 -12.28
CA GLU A 112 1.70 -6.32 -12.94
C GLU A 112 1.29 -7.55 -13.76
N SER A 113 0.01 -7.89 -13.66
CA SER A 113 -0.57 -8.96 -14.46
C SER A 113 -0.76 -8.53 -15.92
N ARG A 114 -1.10 -9.49 -16.76
CA ARG A 114 -1.73 -9.18 -18.06
C ARG A 114 -3.09 -8.52 -17.82
N ILE A 115 -3.56 -7.76 -18.81
CA ILE A 115 -4.91 -7.18 -18.77
C ILE A 115 -5.91 -8.32 -18.91
N ALA A 116 -6.77 -8.48 -17.91
CA ALA A 116 -7.87 -9.40 -17.87
C ALA A 116 -9.14 -8.75 -18.44
N ARG A 117 -9.74 -9.42 -19.43
CA ARG A 117 -11.00 -9.03 -20.06
C ARG A 117 -12.16 -9.86 -19.54
N THR A 118 -11.86 -11.00 -18.93
CA THR A 118 -12.86 -11.89 -18.32
C THR A 118 -12.59 -12.10 -16.84
N ARG A 119 -13.63 -12.47 -16.08
CA ARG A 119 -13.52 -12.82 -14.66
C ARG A 119 -12.55 -13.98 -14.42
N GLY A 120 -12.51 -14.97 -15.30
CA GLY A 120 -11.60 -16.12 -15.19
C GLY A 120 -10.13 -15.73 -15.36
N GLU A 121 -9.83 -14.82 -16.29
CA GLU A 121 -8.49 -14.25 -16.46
C GLU A 121 -8.07 -13.45 -15.22
N LEU A 122 -9.00 -12.70 -14.63
CA LEU A 122 -8.72 -11.92 -13.42
C LEU A 122 -8.48 -12.82 -12.21
N GLN A 123 -9.24 -13.90 -12.04
CA GLN A 123 -9.00 -14.91 -11.01
C GLN A 123 -7.63 -15.58 -11.18
N THR A 124 -7.22 -15.83 -12.42
CA THR A 124 -5.89 -16.37 -12.73
C THR A 124 -4.79 -15.38 -12.37
N ALA A 125 -4.94 -14.10 -12.74
CA ALA A 125 -4.04 -13.03 -12.35
C ALA A 125 -3.95 -12.88 -10.82
N TRP A 126 -5.07 -13.01 -10.13
CA TRP A 126 -5.14 -13.01 -8.68
C TRP A 126 -4.33 -14.15 -8.06
N ALA A 127 -4.50 -15.38 -8.54
CA ALA A 127 -3.72 -16.53 -8.07
C ALA A 127 -2.20 -16.32 -8.30
N GLN A 128 -1.81 -15.80 -9.47
CA GLN A 128 -0.41 -15.47 -9.78
C GLN A 128 0.18 -14.43 -8.83
N SER A 129 -0.60 -13.40 -8.48
CA SER A 129 -0.16 -12.33 -7.59
C SER A 129 0.21 -12.81 -6.17
N GLN A 130 -0.22 -14.01 -5.76
CA GLN A 130 0.14 -14.58 -4.46
C GLN A 130 1.64 -14.87 -4.37
N GLN A 131 2.25 -15.25 -5.49
CA GLN A 131 3.67 -15.61 -5.58
C GLN A 131 4.46 -14.68 -6.53
N ALA A 132 3.81 -13.67 -7.11
CA ALA A 132 4.41 -12.80 -8.12
C ALA A 132 5.69 -12.11 -7.66
N LEU A 133 5.74 -11.61 -6.42
CA LEU A 133 6.94 -10.96 -5.89
C LEU A 133 8.04 -11.93 -5.46
N VAL A 134 7.80 -13.24 -5.52
CA VAL A 134 8.76 -14.28 -5.13
C VAL A 134 9.28 -15.05 -6.34
N LEU A 135 8.37 -15.52 -7.19
CA LEU A 135 8.67 -16.48 -8.26
C LEU A 135 8.61 -15.88 -9.67
N ASP A 136 7.94 -14.74 -9.86
CA ASP A 136 7.77 -14.16 -11.19
C ASP A 136 8.94 -13.25 -11.56
N GLU A 137 9.61 -13.58 -12.65
CA GLU A 137 10.74 -12.81 -13.20
C GLU A 137 10.32 -11.42 -13.72
N ARG A 138 9.02 -11.22 -13.99
CA ARG A 138 8.47 -9.93 -14.44
C ARG A 138 8.34 -8.91 -13.32
N ARG A 139 8.70 -9.24 -12.07
CA ARG A 139 8.73 -8.26 -10.97
C ARG A 139 9.78 -7.19 -11.25
N LEU A 140 9.38 -5.94 -11.17
CA LEU A 140 10.24 -4.79 -11.38
C LEU A 140 10.73 -4.27 -10.04
N LYS A 141 12.04 -4.07 -9.90
CA LYS A 141 12.63 -3.41 -8.74
C LYS A 141 12.40 -1.91 -8.85
N ALA A 142 11.48 -1.39 -8.05
CA ALA A 142 11.03 0.00 -8.11
C ALA A 142 11.95 0.94 -7.32
N LEU A 143 12.35 0.56 -6.10
CA LEU A 143 13.18 1.39 -5.24
C LEU A 143 14.10 0.54 -4.38
N GLU A 144 15.38 0.92 -4.28
CA GLU A 144 16.36 0.25 -3.42
C GLU A 144 16.42 0.90 -2.04
N GLY A 145 17.01 0.20 -1.07
CA GLY A 145 17.23 0.74 0.26
C GLY A 145 15.99 0.83 1.13
N VAL A 146 14.92 0.08 0.82
CA VAL A 146 13.69 0.04 1.62
C VAL A 146 13.75 -1.15 2.57
N GLN A 147 13.85 -0.89 3.88
CA GLN A 147 13.87 -1.93 4.93
C GLN A 147 12.47 -2.38 5.33
N GLY A 148 11.53 -1.45 5.38
CA GLY A 148 10.22 -1.68 5.96
C GLY A 148 9.10 -1.07 5.13
N TRP A 149 7.94 -1.71 5.20
CA TRP A 149 6.74 -1.32 4.50
C TRP A 149 5.53 -1.58 5.38
N GLN A 150 4.67 -0.58 5.54
CA GLN A 150 3.38 -0.73 6.21
C GLN A 150 2.29 -0.01 5.43
N VAL A 151 1.08 -0.58 5.45
CA VAL A 151 -0.10 0.01 4.81
C VAL A 151 -1.20 0.17 5.84
N TYR A 152 -1.86 1.31 5.76
CA TYR A 152 -2.99 1.68 6.58
C TYR A 152 -4.16 2.06 5.69
N PHE A 153 -5.36 1.73 6.17
CA PHE A 153 -6.60 2.07 5.52
C PHE A 153 -7.39 3.04 6.38
N PHE A 154 -7.94 4.07 5.74
CA PHE A 154 -8.86 4.98 6.38
C PHE A 154 -10.27 4.42 6.24
N ARG A 155 -10.88 4.07 7.38
CA ARG A 155 -12.23 3.49 7.49
C ARG A 155 -12.90 4.03 8.75
N GLY A 156 -14.21 4.25 8.70
CA GLY A 156 -14.96 4.68 9.89
C GLY A 156 -14.35 5.91 10.59
N ASN A 157 -13.84 6.87 9.81
CA ASN A 157 -13.19 8.09 10.30
C ASN A 157 -11.86 7.88 11.07
N SER A 158 -11.20 6.73 10.92
CA SER A 158 -9.93 6.43 11.58
C SER A 158 -8.95 5.71 10.65
N TRP A 159 -7.65 5.83 10.94
CA TRP A 159 -6.62 5.03 10.28
C TRP A 159 -6.38 3.75 11.06
N SER A 160 -6.64 2.60 10.45
CA SER A 160 -6.30 1.29 10.99
C SER A 160 -5.27 0.59 10.11
N ASN A 161 -4.53 -0.35 10.69
CA ASN A 161 -3.63 -1.20 9.91
C ASN A 161 -4.45 -1.93 8.84
N ALA A 162 -3.92 -2.08 7.64
CA ALA A 162 -4.67 -2.68 6.54
C ALA A 162 -5.11 -4.14 6.79
N GLN A 163 -4.46 -4.85 7.72
CA GLN A 163 -4.84 -6.19 8.18
C GLN A 163 -5.84 -6.20 9.34
N SER A 164 -6.12 -5.06 9.99
CA SER A 164 -7.15 -4.97 11.02
C SER A 164 -8.52 -5.25 10.41
N ALA A 165 -9.25 -6.19 11.00
CA ALA A 165 -10.58 -6.58 10.58
C ALA A 165 -11.60 -5.54 11.04
N ASP A 166 -12.02 -4.66 10.13
CA ASP A 166 -13.18 -3.78 10.34
C ASP A 166 -14.07 -3.79 9.08
N ASP A 167 -15.37 -4.01 9.32
CA ASP A 167 -16.54 -3.88 8.46
C ASP A 167 -16.66 -4.76 7.19
N VAL A 168 -17.23 -5.94 7.39
CA VAL A 168 -17.93 -6.70 6.34
C VAL A 168 -19.39 -6.23 6.34
N GLU A 169 -19.73 -5.31 5.44
CA GLU A 169 -21.12 -4.83 5.29
C GLU A 169 -21.93 -5.90 4.55
N LYS A 170 -22.96 -6.46 5.21
CA LYS A 170 -23.92 -7.36 4.57
C LYS A 170 -24.73 -6.53 3.56
N ASP A 171 -24.66 -6.89 2.28
CA ASP A 171 -25.38 -6.21 1.20
C ASP A 171 -26.90 -6.20 1.49
N SER A 172 -27.42 -5.04 1.93
CA SER A 172 -28.86 -4.79 2.03
C SER A 172 -29.30 -3.87 0.89
N SER A 173 -29.17 -4.34 -0.34
CA SER A 173 -29.80 -3.71 -1.52
C SER A 173 -31.02 -4.51 -2.00
N GLN A 174 -32.05 -4.59 -1.15
CA GLN A 174 -33.41 -4.89 -1.57
C GLN A 174 -34.06 -3.57 -2.06
N PRO A 175 -34.65 -3.49 -3.25
CA PRO A 175 -35.39 -2.30 -3.68
C PRO A 175 -36.53 -1.99 -2.69
N PRO A 176 -36.85 -0.73 -2.38
CA PRO A 176 -37.99 -0.41 -1.53
C PRO A 176 -39.28 -0.80 -2.26
N ALA A 177 -39.90 -1.90 -1.85
CA ALA A 177 -41.27 -2.19 -2.21
C ALA A 177 -42.17 -1.15 -1.51
N ALA A 178 -42.84 -0.33 -2.32
CA ALA A 178 -43.86 0.60 -1.86
C ALA A 178 -44.99 -0.18 -1.17
N GLY A 179 -45.29 0.18 0.07
CA GLY A 179 -46.38 -0.39 0.85
C GLY A 179 -46.66 0.43 2.09
N ALA A 180 -47.61 1.35 1.99
CA ALA A 180 -48.11 2.18 3.07
C ALA A 180 -48.71 1.35 4.23
N GLY A 181 -48.46 1.78 5.48
CA GLY A 181 -49.07 1.18 6.66
C GLY A 181 -48.70 1.92 7.95
N LYS A 182 -49.48 2.95 8.27
CA LYS A 182 -49.42 3.78 9.48
C LYS A 182 -49.76 2.93 10.72
N GLY A 183 -49.00 3.03 11.80
CA GLY A 183 -49.35 2.38 13.07
C GLY A 183 -48.39 2.70 14.21
N SER A 184 -48.63 3.82 14.88
CA SER A 184 -48.03 4.17 16.16
C SER A 184 -48.55 3.26 17.28
N SER A 185 -47.67 2.73 18.14
CA SER A 185 -47.96 2.66 19.58
C SER A 185 -46.71 2.47 20.45
N THR A 186 -46.59 3.40 21.38
CA THR A 186 -45.83 3.45 22.62
C THR A 186 -46.04 2.23 23.50
N GLY A 187 -45.00 1.78 24.23
CA GLY A 187 -45.17 0.79 25.30
C GLY A 187 -43.86 0.43 26.02
N SER A 188 -43.50 1.23 27.03
CA SER A 188 -42.55 0.90 28.10
C SER A 188 -43.15 -0.17 29.04
N GLY A 189 -42.35 -1.10 29.56
CA GLY A 189 -42.82 -2.03 30.59
C GLY A 189 -41.85 -3.16 30.95
N THR A 190 -41.05 -2.89 31.99
CA THR A 190 -40.23 -3.83 32.78
C THR A 190 -41.08 -4.90 33.48
N GLY A 191 -40.58 -6.14 33.61
CA GLY A 191 -41.19 -7.12 34.53
C GLY A 191 -40.56 -8.53 34.48
N SER A 192 -39.86 -8.90 35.54
CA SER A 192 -39.25 -10.21 35.81
C SER A 192 -40.24 -11.28 36.29
N THR A 193 -40.01 -12.57 35.97
CA THR A 193 -40.11 -13.77 36.86
C THR A 193 -39.84 -15.02 36.00
N THR A 194 -38.75 -15.76 36.20
CA THR A 194 -38.55 -16.92 37.10
C THR A 194 -39.66 -17.98 37.02
N GLY A 195 -39.31 -19.17 36.50
CA GLY A 195 -40.13 -20.38 36.59
C GLY A 195 -39.57 -21.54 35.78
N GLN A 196 -38.73 -22.36 36.42
CA GLN A 196 -38.27 -23.66 35.92
C GLN A 196 -39.46 -24.61 35.70
N ASN A 197 -39.41 -25.46 34.67
CA ASN A 197 -40.09 -26.75 34.74
C ASN A 197 -39.35 -27.86 33.98
N SER A 198 -39.29 -29.01 34.64
CA SER A 198 -38.61 -30.25 34.28
C SER A 198 -39.59 -31.40 34.51
N GLY A 199 -39.64 -32.36 33.59
CA GLY A 199 -40.23 -33.69 33.82
C GLY A 199 -41.56 -33.94 33.09
N THR A 200 -41.56 -34.66 31.97
CA THR A 200 -41.78 -36.13 31.83
C THR A 200 -43.22 -36.58 32.11
N GLY A 201 -43.91 -37.09 31.08
CA GLY A 201 -45.20 -37.77 31.24
C GLY A 201 -45.83 -38.17 29.90
N ALA A 202 -45.77 -39.46 29.58
CA ALA A 202 -46.34 -40.09 28.39
C ALA A 202 -47.87 -40.26 28.48
N GLY A 203 -48.57 -40.20 27.34
CA GLY A 203 -49.99 -40.54 27.24
C GLY A 203 -50.49 -40.58 25.79
N THR A 204 -50.84 -41.78 25.33
CA THR A 204 -51.42 -42.15 24.02
C THR A 204 -52.93 -41.90 23.94
N GLY A 205 -53.47 -41.49 22.79
CA GLY A 205 -54.91 -41.61 22.47
C GLY A 205 -55.52 -40.67 21.40
N THR A 206 -55.49 -41.12 20.15
CA THR A 206 -56.49 -41.05 19.04
C THR A 206 -57.55 -39.92 18.93
N GLY A 207 -57.62 -39.25 17.76
CA GLY A 207 -58.90 -38.93 17.08
C GLY A 207 -59.16 -37.53 16.49
N SER A 208 -59.07 -37.42 15.16
CA SER A 208 -59.86 -36.57 14.22
C SER A 208 -59.70 -35.03 14.16
N GLY A 209 -59.00 -34.57 13.11
CA GLY A 209 -59.45 -33.59 12.11
C GLY A 209 -59.64 -32.11 12.47
N ASN A 210 -58.69 -31.24 12.07
CA ASN A 210 -59.03 -30.12 11.18
C ASN A 210 -57.81 -29.58 10.42
N GLN A 211 -57.98 -29.35 9.12
CA GLN A 211 -57.02 -28.68 8.23
C GLN A 211 -56.85 -27.21 8.64
N GLY A 212 -55.60 -26.78 8.78
CA GLY A 212 -55.24 -25.40 9.09
C GLY A 212 -53.77 -25.17 8.75
N SER A 213 -53.47 -25.12 7.47
CA SER A 213 -52.20 -24.68 6.89
C SER A 213 -51.79 -23.31 7.43
N ASN A 214 -50.61 -23.23 8.05
CA ASN A 214 -49.82 -22.00 7.99
C ASN A 214 -48.33 -22.35 7.87
N ALA A 215 -47.93 -22.61 6.63
CA ALA A 215 -46.55 -22.60 6.19
C ALA A 215 -46.08 -21.14 6.14
N GLY A 216 -45.53 -20.64 7.25
CA GLY A 216 -44.72 -19.43 7.29
C GLY A 216 -43.25 -19.81 7.25
N ALA A 217 -42.76 -20.14 6.06
CA ALA A 217 -41.36 -20.46 5.84
C ALA A 217 -40.51 -19.18 6.00
N ASP A 218 -39.87 -19.01 7.15
CA ASP A 218 -38.76 -18.06 7.32
C ASP A 218 -37.49 -18.72 6.72
N LYS A 219 -37.51 -18.95 5.40
CA LYS A 219 -36.47 -19.65 4.62
C LYS A 219 -35.53 -18.72 3.85
N ASP A 220 -35.64 -17.40 4.02
CA ASP A 220 -34.96 -16.43 3.14
C ASP A 220 -33.65 -15.85 3.69
N LYS A 221 -33.10 -16.39 4.79
CA LYS A 221 -31.71 -16.10 5.15
C LYS A 221 -30.79 -17.04 4.38
N ASN A 222 -30.45 -16.66 3.14
CA ASN A 222 -29.37 -17.29 2.40
C ASN A 222 -28.04 -17.06 3.16
N PRO A 223 -27.40 -18.08 3.77
CA PRO A 223 -26.14 -17.91 4.49
C PRO A 223 -24.94 -17.67 3.56
N ASN A 224 -25.17 -17.71 2.24
CA ASN A 224 -24.15 -17.61 1.19
C ASN A 224 -24.18 -16.27 0.42
N ALA A 225 -24.79 -15.22 0.97
CA ALA A 225 -24.66 -13.89 0.37
C ALA A 225 -23.17 -13.50 0.32
N PRO A 226 -22.61 -13.12 -0.84
CA PRO A 226 -21.20 -12.76 -0.94
C PRO A 226 -20.94 -11.54 -0.04
N THR A 227 -20.20 -11.76 1.03
CA THR A 227 -19.71 -10.72 1.92
C THR A 227 -18.76 -9.81 1.17
N ARG A 228 -19.19 -8.59 0.82
CA ARG A 228 -18.37 -7.60 0.12
C ARG A 228 -17.52 -6.85 1.13
N LYS A 229 -16.22 -6.75 0.85
CA LYS A 229 -15.33 -5.90 1.64
C LYS A 229 -15.45 -4.47 1.14
N LYS A 230 -15.90 -3.56 2.01
CA LYS A 230 -16.00 -2.14 1.69
C LYS A 230 -14.62 -1.57 1.38
N LEU A 231 -14.49 -0.85 0.25
CA LEU A 231 -13.26 -0.16 -0.07
C LEU A 231 -12.97 0.92 0.99
N PRO A 232 -11.70 1.09 1.41
CA PRO A 232 -11.34 2.17 2.30
C PRO A 232 -11.48 3.52 1.59
N THR A 233 -11.71 4.59 2.35
CA THR A 233 -11.80 5.96 1.80
C THR A 233 -10.42 6.62 1.69
N GLY A 234 -9.38 5.98 2.20
CA GLY A 234 -8.01 6.44 2.06
C GLY A 234 -7.01 5.30 2.26
N VAL A 235 -5.85 5.43 1.62
CA VAL A 235 -4.74 4.49 1.73
C VAL A 235 -3.49 5.27 2.10
N ARG A 236 -2.76 4.78 3.10
CA ARG A 236 -1.49 5.35 3.53
C ARG A 236 -0.42 4.27 3.50
N MET A 237 0.66 4.56 2.78
CA MET A 237 1.87 3.78 2.72
C MET A 237 2.95 4.45 3.59
N GLN A 238 3.62 3.64 4.39
CA GLN A 238 4.78 4.05 5.17
C GLN A 238 5.98 3.21 4.74
N LEU A 239 7.03 3.87 4.24
CA LEU A 239 8.30 3.25 3.89
C LEU A 239 9.35 3.57 4.95
N GLN A 240 10.14 2.57 5.31
CA GLN A 240 11.30 2.73 6.18
C GLN A 240 12.55 2.45 5.34
N PHE A 241 13.52 3.35 5.39
CA PHE A 241 14.75 3.26 4.58
C PHE A 241 15.93 2.74 5.40
N GLN A 242 16.93 2.23 4.69
CA GLN A 242 18.20 1.84 5.30
C GLN A 242 18.98 3.05 5.81
N ASP A 243 19.72 2.86 6.91
CA ASP A 243 20.66 3.86 7.41
C ASP A 243 21.65 4.25 6.31
N GLY A 244 21.88 5.56 6.15
CA GLY A 244 22.79 6.08 5.12
C GLY A 244 22.17 6.37 3.75
N GLN A 245 20.88 6.07 3.53
CA GLN A 245 20.15 6.46 2.30
C GLN A 245 19.81 7.97 2.22
N GLY A 246 20.16 8.76 3.24
CA GLY A 246 19.87 10.19 3.30
C GLY A 246 18.42 10.54 3.71
N TYR A 247 17.58 9.55 4.01
CA TYR A 247 16.23 9.75 4.53
C TYR A 247 16.20 9.65 6.07
N GLY A 248 15.93 10.77 6.75
CA GLY A 248 15.96 10.90 8.21
C GLY A 248 14.71 10.38 8.93
N GLY A 249 14.16 9.24 8.51
CA GLY A 249 12.97 8.64 9.14
C GLY A 249 12.02 7.98 8.14
N PRO A 250 10.86 7.49 8.62
CA PRO A 250 9.87 6.87 7.75
C PRO A 250 9.25 7.89 6.80
N LEU A 251 9.15 7.54 5.52
CA LEU A 251 8.40 8.31 4.54
C LEU A 251 6.95 7.88 4.57
N LEU A 252 6.06 8.85 4.74
CA LEU A 252 4.61 8.65 4.76
C LEU A 252 4.01 9.24 3.49
N ARG A 253 3.30 8.41 2.72
CA ARG A 253 2.48 8.86 1.60
C ARG A 253 1.05 8.40 1.78
N GLN A 254 0.10 9.33 1.65
CA GLN A 254 -1.31 9.04 1.79
C GLN A 254 -2.10 9.62 0.62
N ILE A 255 -3.14 8.89 0.21
CA ILE A 255 -4.09 9.30 -0.81
C ILE A 255 -5.51 9.02 -0.32
N MET A 256 -6.41 9.95 -0.54
CA MET A 256 -7.84 9.74 -0.33
C MET A 256 -8.43 9.17 -1.60
N LEU A 257 -9.16 8.07 -1.46
CA LEU A 257 -9.93 7.48 -2.54
C LEU A 257 -11.24 8.28 -2.65
N GLY A 258 -11.68 8.53 -3.89
CA GLY A 258 -12.91 9.29 -4.15
C GLY A 258 -14.14 8.68 -3.45
N PRO A 259 -15.21 9.47 -3.25
CA PRO A 259 -16.45 8.96 -2.70
C PRO A 259 -16.95 7.80 -3.56
N GLN A 260 -17.16 6.64 -2.93
CA GLN A 260 -17.73 5.46 -3.57
C GLN A 260 -19.20 5.78 -3.91
N SER A 261 -19.57 5.80 -5.19
CA SER A 261 -20.93 6.16 -5.64
C SER A 261 -21.89 4.99 -5.83
#